data_AF-A0A533Q627-F1
#
_entry.id   AF-A0A533Q627-F1
#
_cell.length_a   1.000
_cell.length_b   1.000
_cell.length_c   1.000
_cell.angle_alpha   90.00
_cell.angle_beta   90.00
_cell.angle_gamma   90.00
#
_symmetry.space_group_name_H-M   'P 1'
#
loop_
_entity.id
_entity.type
_entity.pdbx_description
1 polymer ?
#
loop_
_entity_poly.entity_id
_entity_poly.type
_entity_poly.pdbx_seq_one_letter_code
_entity_poly.pdbx_strand_id
1 'polypeptide(L)' 'MTANSSEPIDLDALATKFRQWRAQHKTPGTVIAAHREVLLERVVQSMTFEGEPITVIRLKVLLNQTDQWAKKQES' A
#
# COMPACT_ATOMS: atom_id res chain seq x y z
N MET A 1 -10.31 -8.58 -22.60
CA MET A 1 -10.02 -9.84 -21.88
C MET A 1 -10.91 -9.88 -20.66
N THR A 2 -11.96 -10.71 -20.68
CA THR A 2 -12.92 -10.84 -19.58
C THR A 2 -12.41 -11.92 -18.62
N ALA A 3 -11.94 -11.51 -17.44
CA ALA A 3 -11.68 -12.45 -16.35
C ALA A 3 -13.01 -12.92 -15.75
N ASN A 4 -13.72 -13.78 -16.48
CA ASN A 4 -14.85 -14.53 -15.95
C ASN A 4 -14.29 -15.76 -15.23
N SER A 5 -13.71 -15.56 -14.05
CA SER A 5 -13.49 -16.68 -13.13
C SER A 5 -14.84 -17.01 -12.51
N SER A 6 -15.52 -18.02 -13.03
CA SER A 6 -16.77 -18.54 -12.45
C SER A 6 -16.50 -19.63 -11.39
N GLU A 7 -15.28 -19.70 -10.87
CA GLU A 7 -14.97 -20.61 -9.78
C GLU A 7 -15.60 -20.09 -8.48
N PRO A 8 -16.32 -20.94 -7.73
CA PRO A 8 -16.81 -20.57 -6.42
C PRO A 8 -15.64 -20.13 -5.54
N ILE A 9 -15.77 -18.94 -4.94
CA ILE A 9 -14.78 -18.47 -3.96
C ILE A 9 -14.84 -19.40 -2.75
N ASP A 10 -13.75 -20.13 -2.50
CA ASP A 10 -13.59 -20.92 -1.29
C ASP A 10 -13.38 -19.98 -0.09
N LEU A 11 -14.45 -19.80 0.69
CA LEU A 11 -14.48 -18.94 1.85
C LEU A 11 -13.57 -19.45 2.99
N ASP A 12 -13.39 -20.76 3.12
CA ASP A 12 -12.55 -21.37 4.17
C ASP A 12 -11.06 -21.21 3.85
N ALA A 13 -10.69 -21.36 2.58
CA ALA A 13 -9.36 -21.03 2.10
C ALA A 13 -9.05 -19.54 2.31
N LEU A 14 -10.03 -18.66 2.04
CA LEU A 14 -9.87 -17.21 2.26
C LEU A 14 -9.73 -16.87 3.75
N ALA A 15 -10.55 -17.45 4.62
CA ALA A 15 -10.49 -17.26 6.06
C ALA A 15 -9.14 -17.74 6.65
N THR A 16 -8.61 -18.84 6.12
CA THR A 16 -7.30 -19.37 6.52
C THR A 16 -6.17 -18.45 6.11
N LYS A 17 -6.17 -17.96 4.85
CA LYS A 17 -5.21 -16.95 4.38
C LYS A 17 -5.30 -15.68 5.23
N PHE A 18 -6.50 -15.22 5.58
CA PHE A 18 -6.69 -14.05 6.41
C PHE A 18 -6.15 -14.22 7.83
N ARG A 19 -6.34 -15.39 8.46
CA ARG A 19 -5.76 -15.70 9.77
C ARG A 19 -4.23 -15.71 9.73
N GLN A 20 -3.63 -16.33 8.72
CA GLN A 20 -2.18 -16.34 8.52
C GLN A 20 -1.62 -14.93 8.31
N TRP A 21 -2.28 -14.13 7.46
CA TRP A 21 -1.91 -12.74 7.21
C TRP A 21 -1.95 -11.91 8.51
N ARG A 22 -3.01 -12.02 9.32
CA ARG A 22 -3.10 -11.34 10.62
C ARG A 22 -2.02 -11.78 11.60
N ALA A 23 -1.64 -13.06 11.59
CA ALA A 23 -0.56 -13.57 12.43
C ALA A 23 0.81 -13.02 12.01
N GLN A 24 1.02 -12.71 10.73
CA GLN A 24 2.24 -12.11 10.20
C GLN A 24 2.27 -10.59 10.38
N HIS A 25 1.12 -9.92 10.30
CA HIS A 25 0.99 -8.46 10.35
C HIS A 25 0.24 -7.98 11.61
N LYS A 26 0.75 -8.35 12.79
CA LYS A 26 0.11 -8.12 14.09
C LYS A 26 0.00 -6.64 14.50
N THR A 27 0.82 -5.77 13.91
CA THR A 27 0.84 -4.34 14.26
C THR A 27 0.71 -3.46 13.01
N PRO A 28 0.14 -2.25 13.15
CA PRO A 28 0.10 -1.28 12.05
C PRO A 28 1.49 -1.03 11.42
N GLY A 29 2.55 -1.02 12.23
CA GLY A 29 3.93 -0.89 11.74
C GLY A 29 4.37 -2.02 10.82
N THR A 30 4.01 -3.28 11.13
CA THR A 30 4.32 -4.43 10.26
C THR A 30 3.50 -4.46 8.97
N VAL A 31 2.29 -3.90 8.98
CA VAL A 31 1.47 -3.73 7.77
C VAL A 31 2.11 -2.68 6.87
N ILE A 32 2.44 -1.51 7.42
CA ILE A 32 3.06 -0.41 6.69
C ILE A 32 4.39 -0.85 6.09
N ALA A 33 5.27 -1.48 6.87
CA ALA A 33 6.57 -1.94 6.38
C ALA A 33 6.44 -2.93 5.21
N ALA A 34 5.47 -3.85 5.26
CA ALA A 34 5.26 -4.84 4.22
C ALA A 34 4.61 -4.26 2.94
N HIS A 35 3.75 -3.25 3.07
CA HIS A 35 2.95 -2.74 1.96
C HIS A 35 3.36 -1.36 1.46
N ARG A 36 4.38 -0.73 2.07
CA ARG A 36 4.81 0.63 1.73
C ARG A 36 5.10 0.80 0.24
N GLU A 37 5.85 -0.11 -0.35
CA GLU A 37 6.21 -0.03 -1.77
C GLU A 37 4.98 -0.19 -2.67
N VAL A 38 4.11 -1.16 -2.38
CA VAL A 38 2.85 -1.38 -3.12
C VAL A 38 1.94 -0.15 -3.04
N LEU A 39 1.85 0.50 -1.88
CA LEU A 39 1.08 1.73 -1.71
C LEU A 39 1.67 2.88 -2.53
N LEU A 40 2.99 3.05 -2.54
CA LEU A 40 3.65 4.09 -3.34
C LEU A 40 3.45 3.86 -4.83
N GLU A 41 3.55 2.62 -5.31
CA GLU A 41 3.28 2.28 -6.70
C GLU A 41 1.83 2.58 -7.10
N ARG A 42 0.86 2.25 -6.24
CA ARG A 42 -0.55 2.58 -6.49
C ARG A 42 -0.79 4.08 -6.56
N VAL A 43 -0.17 4.86 -5.67
CA VAL A 43 -0.24 6.33 -5.72
C VAL A 43 0.32 6.85 -7.04
N VAL A 44 1.46 6.34 -7.49
CA VAL A 44 2.05 6.71 -8.78
C VAL A 44 1.11 6.39 -9.95
N GLN A 45 0.49 5.22 -9.95
CA GLN A 45 -0.48 4.82 -10.97
C GLN A 45 -1.70 5.73 -10.97
N SER A 46 -2.25 6.04 -9.80
CA SER A 46 -3.37 6.97 -9.65
C SER A 46 -3.01 8.37 -10.12
N MET A 47 -1.87 8.92 -9.71
CA MET A 47 -1.43 10.24 -10.15
C MET A 47 -1.20 10.32 -11.66
N THR A 48 -0.67 9.23 -12.27
CA THR A 48 -0.55 9.13 -13.73
C THR A 48 -1.92 9.14 -14.40
N PHE A 49 -2.91 8.44 -13.84
CA PHE A 49 -4.29 8.43 -14.34
C PHE A 49 -4.95 9.82 -14.28
N GLU A 50 -4.70 10.57 -13.20
CA GLU A 50 -5.20 11.95 -13.01
C GLU A 50 -4.45 13.00 -13.87
N GLY A 51 -3.46 12.59 -14.67
CA GLY A 51 -2.70 13.49 -15.54
C GLY A 51 -1.54 14.22 -14.85
N GLU A 52 -1.18 13.83 -13.62
CA GLU A 52 -0.09 14.40 -12.84
C GLU A 52 1.00 13.34 -12.57
N PRO A 53 1.71 12.83 -13.59
CA PRO A 53 2.64 11.71 -13.40
C PRO A 53 3.79 12.06 -12.45
N ILE A 54 4.05 11.18 -11.49
CA ILE A 54 5.17 11.28 -10.55
C ILE A 54 5.93 9.96 -10.52
N THR A 55 7.24 10.01 -10.29
CA THR A 55 8.04 8.79 -10.07
C THR A 55 7.97 8.35 -8.60
N VAL A 56 8.07 7.05 -8.35
CA VAL A 56 8.16 6.50 -6.97
C VAL A 56 9.28 7.16 -6.17
N ILE A 57 10.44 7.42 -6.81
CA ILE A 57 11.58 8.08 -6.18
C ILE A 57 11.20 9.50 -5.75
N ARG A 58 10.57 10.28 -6.63
CA ARG A 58 10.17 11.66 -6.31
C ARG A 58 9.12 11.67 -5.20
N LEU A 59 8.17 10.76 -5.23
CA LEU A 59 7.16 10.61 -4.18
C LEU A 59 7.79 10.30 -2.82
N LYS A 60 8.76 9.37 -2.75
CA LYS A 60 9.51 9.07 -1.52
C LYS A 60 10.22 10.29 -0.94
N VAL A 61 10.83 11.12 -1.80
CA VAL A 61 11.51 12.35 -1.38
C VAL A 61 10.51 13.34 -0.79
N LEU A 62 9.37 13.57 -1.44
CA LEU A 62 8.35 14.51 -0.95
C LEU A 62 7.78 14.07 0.40
N LEU A 63 7.45 12.79 0.57
CA LEU A 63 6.95 12.26 1.83
C LEU A 63 7.96 12.42 2.97
N ASN A 64 9.24 12.15 2.71
CA ASN A 64 10.30 12.34 3.71
C ASN A 64 10.49 13.82 4.10
N GLN A 65 10.33 14.74 3.14
CA GLN A 65 10.37 16.18 3.43
C GLN A 65 9.19 16.59 4.32
N THR A 66 7.98 16.11 4.03
CA THR A 66 6.79 16.37 4.85
C THR A 66 6.97 15.87 6.28
N ASP A 67 7.49 14.66 6.47
CA ASP A 67 7.75 14.10 7.80
C ASP A 67 8.75 14.93 8.61
N GLN A 68 9.79 15.46 7.94
CA GLN A 68 10.78 16.34 8.59
C GLN A 68 10.19 17.70 8.96
N TRP A 69 9.32 18.25 8.10
CA TRP A 69 8.60 19.48 8.39
C TRP A 69 7.66 19.33 9.58
N ALA A 70 6.90 18.24 9.66
CA ALA A 70 6.02 17.95 10.80
C ALA A 70 6.80 17.89 12.12
N LYS A 71 7.93 17.15 12.15
CA LYS A 71 8.78 17.04 13.35
C LYS A 71 9.39 18.37 13.79
N LYS A 72 9.69 19.27 12.86
CA LYS A 72 10.24 20.60 13.16
C LYS A 72 9.22 21.54 13.82
N GLN A 73 7.93 21.33 13.60
CA GLN A 73 6.85 22.14 14.21
C GLN A 73 6.51 21.67 15.64
N GLU A 74 6.92 20.46 16.02
CA GLU A 74 6.68 19.85 17.33
C GLU A 74 7.84 20.05 18.33
N SER A 75 8.95 20.68 17.91
CA SER A 75 10.11 21.05 18.75
C SER A 75 10.15 22.55 19.01
#